data_AF-Q8MVZ3-F1
#
_entry.id   AF-Q8MVZ3-F1
#
_cell.length_a   1.000
_cell.length_b   1.000
_cell.length_c   1.000
_cell.angle_alpha   90.00
_cell.angle_beta   90.00
_cell.angle_gamma   90.00
#
_symmetry.space_group_name_H-M   'P 1'
#
loop_
_entity.id
_entity.type
_entity.pdbx_description
1 polymer ?
#
loop_
_entity_poly.entity_id
_entity_poly.type
_entity_poly.pdbx_seq_one_letter_code
_entity_poly.pdbx_strand_id
1 'polypeptide(L)'
;MQANIFVFAFLLLSVAVAAYGYQPECLEPSLYGCRGDEDATFGWTFDREDGGCRQGSYCTRFGQPKNYFRSERDCKKACGNA
;
A
#
# COMPACT_ATOMS: atom_id res chain seq x y z
N MET A 1 -38.84 -8.60 12.66
CA MET A 1 -38.26 -7.49 11.86
C MET A 1 -36.76 -7.24 12.15
N GLN A 2 -36.20 -7.72 13.27
CA GLN A 2 -34.82 -7.43 13.68
C GLN A 2 -33.75 -8.23 12.91
N ALA A 3 -34.04 -9.47 12.50
CA ALA A 3 -33.09 -10.32 11.77
C ALA A 3 -32.63 -9.73 10.42
N ASN A 4 -33.51 -9.02 9.72
CA ASN A 4 -33.20 -8.42 8.42
C ASN A 4 -32.18 -7.27 8.53
N ILE A 5 -32.15 -6.55 9.66
CA ILE A 5 -31.22 -5.44 9.90
C ILE A 5 -29.80 -5.96 10.08
N PHE A 6 -29.62 -7.06 10.81
CA PHE A 6 -28.29 -7.64 11.06
C PHE A 6 -27.65 -8.19 9.79
N VAL A 7 -28.43 -8.82 8.91
CA VAL A 7 -27.93 -9.31 7.61
C VAL A 7 -27.45 -8.15 6.75
N PHE A 8 -28.22 -7.04 6.73
CA PHE A 8 -27.85 -5.86 5.95
C PHE A 8 -26.56 -5.21 6.47
N ALA A 9 -26.39 -5.12 7.79
CA ALA A 9 -25.16 -4.61 8.40
C ALA A 9 -23.94 -5.50 8.07
N PHE A 10 -24.10 -6.82 8.11
CA PHE A 10 -23.02 -7.76 7.79
C PHE A 10 -22.60 -7.69 6.32
N LEU A 11 -23.57 -7.49 5.41
CA LEU A 11 -23.31 -7.27 3.98
C LEU A 11 -22.56 -5.95 3.74
N LEU A 12 -22.97 -4.87 4.39
CA LEU A 12 -22.24 -3.59 4.27
C LEU A 12 -20.81 -3.68 4.80
N LEU A 13 -20.60 -4.39 5.92
CA LEU A 13 -19.27 -4.58 6.49
C LEU A 13 -18.37 -5.42 5.57
N SER A 14 -18.90 -6.50 5.00
CA SER A 14 -18.13 -7.36 4.09
C SER A 14 -17.82 -6.67 2.76
N VAL A 15 -18.74 -5.84 2.25
CA VAL A 15 -18.46 -4.97 1.09
C VAL A 15 -17.40 -3.92 1.44
N ALA A 16 -17.42 -3.34 2.64
CA ALA A 16 -16.39 -2.41 3.08
C ALA A 16 -15.02 -3.11 3.12
N VAL A 17 -14.88 -4.27 3.77
CA VAL A 17 -13.59 -4.99 3.81
C VAL A 17 -13.10 -5.40 2.41
N ALA A 18 -14.01 -5.76 1.50
CA ALA A 18 -13.66 -6.07 0.12
C ALA A 18 -13.28 -4.83 -0.71
N ALA A 19 -13.91 -3.68 -0.43
CA ALA A 19 -13.64 -2.40 -1.11
C ALA A 19 -12.38 -1.71 -0.58
N TYR A 20 -12.07 -1.86 0.72
CA TYR A 20 -10.82 -1.47 1.37
C TYR A 20 -9.70 -2.46 1.01
N GLY A 21 -9.51 -2.67 -0.30
CA GLY A 21 -8.61 -3.65 -0.90
C GLY A 21 -7.29 -3.76 -0.15
N TYR A 22 -7.23 -4.77 0.72
CA TYR A 22 -6.11 -4.97 1.63
C TYR A 22 -4.93 -5.47 0.80
N GLN A 23 -4.12 -4.56 0.29
CA GLN A 23 -2.90 -4.90 -0.43
C GLN A 23 -1.76 -5.08 0.58
N PRO A 24 -1.23 -6.31 0.76
CA PRO A 24 -0.23 -6.60 1.79
C PRO A 24 1.06 -5.80 1.58
N GLU A 25 1.36 -5.43 0.34
CA GLU A 25 2.50 -4.59 -0.03
C GLU A 25 2.39 -3.14 0.50
N CYS A 26 1.19 -2.62 0.72
CA CYS A 26 0.97 -1.29 1.32
C CYS A 26 1.20 -1.30 2.86
N LEU A 27 1.33 -2.47 3.47
CA LEU A 27 1.59 -2.63 4.91
C LEU A 27 3.05 -2.85 5.24
N GLU A 28 3.86 -3.15 4.21
CA GLU A 28 5.28 -3.35 4.34
C GLU A 28 6.00 -2.01 4.55
N PRO A 29 7.18 -2.00 5.19
CA PRO A 29 7.92 -0.77 5.47
C PRO A 29 8.13 0.08 4.22
N SER A 30 7.97 1.40 4.37
CA SER A 30 8.23 2.34 3.28
C SER A 30 9.71 2.40 2.94
N LEU A 31 10.02 2.86 1.73
CA LEU A 31 11.40 3.05 1.29
C LEU A 31 12.09 4.18 2.08
N TYR A 32 13.19 3.85 2.76
CA TYR A 32 13.99 4.79 3.58
C TYR A 32 15.29 5.28 2.92
N GLY A 33 15.52 4.93 1.65
CA GLY A 33 16.69 5.37 0.90
C GLY A 33 17.88 4.44 1.05
N CYS A 34 18.56 4.15 -0.05
CA CYS A 34 19.85 3.46 -0.02
C CYS A 34 21.01 4.45 0.13
N ARG A 35 21.94 4.19 1.06
CA ARG A 35 23.20 4.94 1.14
C ARG A 35 24.19 4.37 0.13
N GLY A 36 24.20 4.94 -1.06
CA GLY A 36 25.06 4.55 -2.18
C GLY A 36 24.29 4.68 -3.49
N ASP A 37 24.78 5.51 -4.41
CA ASP A 37 24.07 5.77 -5.67
C ASP A 37 24.15 4.57 -6.64
N GLU A 38 25.22 3.79 -6.57
CA GLU A 38 25.49 2.71 -7.53
C GLU A 38 24.47 1.55 -7.45
N ASP A 39 23.95 1.27 -6.26
CA ASP A 39 22.98 0.20 -6.03
C ASP A 39 21.58 0.70 -5.65
N ALA A 40 21.35 2.02 -5.68
CA ALA A 40 20.04 2.61 -5.39
C ALA A 40 19.08 2.47 -6.59
N THR A 41 17.91 1.87 -6.35
CA THR A 41 16.78 1.96 -7.28
C THR A 41 15.71 2.87 -6.72
N PHE A 42 15.38 3.92 -7.46
CA PHE A 42 14.35 4.89 -7.12
C PHE A 42 12.97 4.44 -7.58
N GLY A 43 11.94 4.86 -6.84
CA GLY A 43 10.55 4.63 -7.19
C GLY A 43 9.61 5.30 -6.20
N TRP A 44 8.44 4.70 -6.04
CA TRP A 44 7.37 5.15 -5.16
C TRP A 44 7.06 4.08 -4.12
N THR A 45 6.61 4.54 -2.96
CA THR A 45 6.26 3.71 -1.82
C THR A 45 5.06 4.33 -1.11
N PHE A 46 4.20 3.51 -0.52
CA PHE A 46 3.13 4.01 0.33
C PHE A 46 3.67 4.21 1.74
N ASP A 47 3.58 5.45 2.23
CA ASP A 47 3.87 5.80 3.60
C ASP A 47 2.57 5.82 4.40
N ARG A 48 2.50 4.95 5.41
CA ARG A 48 1.32 4.80 6.27
C ARG A 48 1.20 5.92 7.29
N GLU A 49 2.30 6.59 7.64
CA GLU A 49 2.28 7.71 8.56
C GLU A 49 1.70 8.94 7.86
N ASP A 50 2.07 9.17 6.60
CA ASP A 50 1.53 10.25 5.77
C ASP A 50 0.18 9.89 5.11
N GLY A 51 -0.18 8.60 5.08
CA GLY A 51 -1.37 8.10 4.38
C GLY A 51 -1.29 8.29 2.87
N GLY A 52 -0.09 8.27 2.29
CA GLY A 52 0.14 8.71 0.91
C GLY A 52 1.35 8.07 0.24
N CYS A 53 1.40 8.21 -1.08
CA CYS A 53 2.53 7.75 -1.87
C CYS A 53 3.63 8.81 -1.89
N ARG A 54 4.87 8.40 -1.61
CA ARG A 54 6.05 9.27 -1.71
C ARG A 54 7.19 8.60 -2.47
N GLN A 55 8.16 9.39 -2.88
CA GLN A 55 9.39 8.89 -3.49
C GLN A 55 10.32 8.26 -2.43
N GLY A 56 11.08 7.28 -2.85
CA GLY A 56 12.15 6.68 -2.05
C GLY A 56 13.06 5.81 -2.90
N SER A 57 14.00 5.14 -2.25
CA SER A 57 14.87 4.15 -2.90
C SER A 57 15.17 2.96 -2.00
N TYR A 58 15.58 1.85 -2.61
CA TYR A 58 16.12 0.67 -1.94
C TYR A 58 17.47 0.28 -2.51
N CYS A 59 18.27 -0.45 -1.73
CA CYS A 59 19.53 -1.01 -2.21
C CYS A 59 19.25 -2.33 -2.93
N THR A 60 19.55 -2.38 -4.23
CA THR A 60 19.32 -3.56 -5.09
C THR A 60 19.96 -4.84 -4.55
N ARG A 61 21.09 -4.74 -3.84
CA ARG A 61 21.76 -5.88 -3.19
C ARG A 61 20.92 -6.62 -2.14
N PHE A 62 19.88 -5.98 -1.58
CA PHE A 62 18.97 -6.59 -0.60
C PHE A 62 17.67 -7.11 -1.23
N GLY A 63 17.54 -7.01 -2.56
CA GLY A 63 16.32 -7.34 -3.28
C GLY A 63 15.28 -6.22 -3.26
N GLN A 64 14.32 -6.30 -4.17
CA GLN A 64 13.24 -5.33 -4.28
C GLN A 64 12.24 -5.51 -3.12
N PRO A 65 11.99 -4.47 -2.30
CA PRO A 65 10.92 -4.48 -1.30
C PRO A 65 9.55 -4.63 -1.96
N LYS A 66 8.59 -5.22 -1.25
CA LYS A 66 7.20 -5.31 -1.75
C LYS A 66 6.54 -3.94 -1.89
N ASN A 67 6.79 -3.04 -0.94
CA ASN A 67 6.31 -1.65 -0.98
C ASN A 67 7.13 -0.79 -1.95
N TYR A 68 7.22 -1.23 -3.20
CA TYR A 68 7.89 -0.55 -4.30
C TYR A 68 6.97 -0.50 -5.52
N PHE A 69 6.82 0.70 -6.05
CA PHE A 69 6.05 0.97 -7.26
C PHE A 69 6.91 1.77 -8.23
N ARG A 70 6.78 1.49 -9.54
CA ARG A 70 7.50 2.24 -10.57
C ARG A 70 6.99 3.66 -10.77
N SER A 71 5.73 3.92 -10.42
CA SER A 71 5.11 5.23 -10.59
C SER A 71 4.19 5.58 -9.41
N GLU A 72 4.00 6.88 -9.18
CA GLU A 72 3.04 7.38 -8.19
C GLU A 72 1.63 6.85 -8.46
N ARG A 73 1.25 6.76 -9.74
CA ARG A 73 -0.05 6.28 -10.18
C ARG A 73 -0.27 4.83 -9.78
N ASP A 74 0.74 3.98 -9.94
CA ASP A 74 0.66 2.58 -9.56
C ASP A 74 0.54 2.44 -8.03
N CYS A 75 1.33 3.21 -7.28
CA CYS A 75 1.21 3.28 -5.82
C CYS A 75 -0.19 3.74 -5.37
N LYS A 76 -0.72 4.83 -5.97
CA LYS A 76 -2.06 5.34 -5.65
C LYS A 76 -3.17 4.36 -6.05
N LYS A 77 -3.01 3.66 -7.17
CA LYS A 77 -3.96 2.63 -7.60
C LYS A 77 -3.95 1.42 -6.67
N ALA A 78 -2.78 1.08 -6.16
CA ALA A 78 -2.54 -0.01 -5.22
C ALA A 78 -3.07 0.30 -3.81
N CYS A 79 -2.67 1.45 -3.26
CA CYS A 79 -2.83 1.77 -1.83
C CYS A 79 -3.76 2.96 -1.56
N GLY A 80 -4.11 3.77 -2.55
CA GLY A 80 -4.88 5.02 -2.36
C GLY A 80 -6.38 4.84 -2.10
N ASN A 81 -6.89 3.60 -2.18
CA ASN A 81 -8.23 3.21 -1.74
C ASN A 81 -8.17 2.18 -0.58
N ALA A 82 -7.00 1.97 0.03
CA ALA A 82 -6.85 1.05 1.16
C ALA A 82 -7.21 1.70 2.51
#